data_AF-A0A2T4DFL4-F1
#
_entry.id   AF-A0A2T4DFL4-F1
#
_cell.length_a   1.000
_cell.length_b   1.000
_cell.length_c   1.000
_cell.angle_alpha   90.00
_cell.angle_beta   90.00
_cell.angle_gamma   90.00
#
_symmetry.space_group_name_H-M   'P 1'
#
loop_
_entity.id
_entity.type
_entity.pdbx_description
1 polymer ?
#
loop_
_entity_poly.entity_id
_entity_poly.type
_entity_poly.pdbx_seq_one_letter_code
_entity_poly.pdbx_strand_id
1 'polypeptide(L)'
;MNILFNTLIIFATVLLLIYFIIDFNLNNKRSLGILFGLSAIGGVSFVFLKKQSFLKELELRRNEISSYRAQYALLMKEGVLESEEYKDRLEEFDATEKEAYISILKANGSYKENLIQEYNHLPSGELYKKVVENIKSEK
;
A
#
# COMPACT_ATOMS: atom_id res chain seq x y z
N MET A 1 19.25 13.31 -22.81
CA MET A 1 20.27 13.04 -21.77
C MET A 1 21.08 11.83 -22.24
N ASN A 2 22.38 12.00 -22.52
CA ASN A 2 23.21 10.98 -23.17
C ASN A 2 23.46 9.78 -22.25
N ILE A 3 23.38 8.55 -22.78
CA ILE A 3 23.66 7.30 -22.04
C ILE A 3 25.05 7.35 -21.40
N LEU A 4 26.04 7.88 -22.12
CA LEU A 4 27.42 8.08 -21.64
C LEU A 4 27.51 9.03 -20.44
N PHE A 5 26.66 10.05 -20.38
CA PHE A 5 26.62 11.00 -19.27
C PHE A 5 26.02 10.34 -18.01
N ASN A 6 24.97 9.54 -18.17
CA ASN A 6 24.38 8.77 -17.07
C ASN A 6 25.35 7.72 -16.53
N THR A 7 26.06 6.99 -17.39
CA THR A 7 27.06 5.99 -16.95
C THR A 7 28.22 6.64 -16.19
N LEU A 8 28.66 7.83 -16.60
CA LEU A 8 29.70 8.59 -15.92
C LEU A 8 29.27 9.03 -14.51
N ILE A 9 28.03 9.54 -14.38
CA ILE A 9 27.47 9.95 -13.10
C ILE A 9 27.33 8.75 -12.15
N ILE A 10 26.84 7.62 -12.64
CA ILE A 10 26.70 6.40 -11.84
C ILE A 10 28.07 5.94 -11.34
N PHE A 11 29.07 5.89 -12.24
CA PHE A 11 30.43 5.49 -11.89
C PHE A 11 31.07 6.41 -10.85
N ALA A 12 30.94 7.73 -11.02
CA ALA A 12 31.42 8.72 -10.05
C ALA A 12 30.74 8.58 -8.69
N THR A 13 29.44 8.29 -8.67
CA THR A 13 28.66 8.11 -7.43
C THR A 13 29.11 6.85 -6.68
N VAL A 14 29.36 5.75 -7.39
CA VAL A 14 29.85 4.49 -6.79
C VAL A 14 31.25 4.68 -6.19
N LEU A 15 32.15 5.38 -6.88
CA LEU A 15 33.49 5.68 -6.35
C LEU A 15 33.44 6.55 -5.09
N LEU A 16 32.55 7.56 -5.06
CA LEU A 16 32.31 8.39 -3.88
C LEU A 16 31.83 7.56 -2.69
N LEU A 17 30.93 6.61 -2.92
CA LEU A 17 30.44 5.69 -1.89
C LEU A 17 31.56 4.79 -1.35
N ILE A 18 32.41 4.24 -2.21
CA ILE A 18 33.55 3.41 -1.79
C ILE A 18 34.53 4.22 -0.95
N TYR A 19 34.87 5.44 -1.38
CA TYR A 19 35.77 6.33 -0.64
C TYR A 19 35.18 6.68 0.74
N PHE A 20 33.87 6.97 0.77
CA PHE A 20 33.15 7.25 2.01
C PHE A 20 33.19 6.07 2.99
N ILE A 21 33.07 4.83 2.51
CA ILE A 21 33.13 3.62 3.34
C ILE A 21 34.54 3.35 3.88
N ILE A 22 35.59 3.60 3.08
CA ILE A 22 36.98 3.38 3.48
C ILE A 22 37.40 4.33 4.61
N ASP A 23 36.99 5.59 4.55
CA ASP A 23 37.28 6.61 5.58
C ASP A 23 36.25 6.59 6.73
N PHE A 24 35.32 5.62 6.71
CA PHE A 24 34.24 5.54 7.67
C PHE A 24 34.70 4.98 9.01
N ASN A 25 35.04 5.87 9.93
CA ASN A 25 35.44 5.48 11.28
C ASN A 25 34.25 5.53 12.27
N LEU A 26 33.85 4.35 12.80
CA LEU A 26 32.77 4.21 13.78
C LEU A 26 33.03 4.95 15.10
N ASN A 27 34.28 5.33 15.40
CA ASN A 27 34.63 6.11 16.59
C ASN A 27 34.54 7.63 16.39
N ASN A 28 34.33 8.10 15.15
CA ASN A 28 34.19 9.51 14.85
C ASN A 28 32.72 9.95 14.95
N LYS A 29 32.45 10.95 15.80
CA LYS A 29 31.09 11.51 16.00
C LYS A 29 30.45 12.00 14.69
N ARG A 30 31.24 12.45 13.71
CA ARG A 30 30.75 12.87 12.39
C ARG A 30 30.29 11.69 11.54
N SER A 31 31.07 10.63 11.47
CA SER A 31 30.74 9.40 10.72
C SER A 31 29.52 8.72 11.32
N LEU A 32 29.42 8.63 12.65
CA LEU A 32 28.21 8.17 13.35
C LEU A 32 26.97 9.01 13.01
N GLY A 33 27.09 10.34 13.00
CA GLY A 33 25.99 11.24 12.61
C GLY A 33 25.49 10.98 11.18
N ILE A 34 26.39 10.69 10.25
CA ILE A 34 26.03 10.34 8.87
C ILE A 34 25.37 8.95 8.81
N LEU A 35 25.84 7.98 9.60
CA LEU A 35 25.20 6.66 9.72
C LEU A 35 23.76 6.76 10.20
N PHE A 36 23.54 7.51 11.28
CA PHE A 36 22.22 7.69 11.86
C PHE A 36 21.31 8.48 10.92
N GLY A 37 21.83 9.47 10.20
CA GLY A 37 21.10 10.20 9.16
C GLY A 37 20.65 9.28 8.01
N LEU A 38 21.56 8.47 7.47
CA LEU A 38 21.25 7.52 6.40
C LEU A 38 20.29 6.41 6.87
N SER A 39 20.44 5.93 8.10
CA SER A 39 19.55 4.94 8.70
C SER A 39 18.16 5.50 8.97
N ALA A 40 18.06 6.75 9.42
CA ALA A 40 16.78 7.44 9.61
C ALA A 40 16.08 7.69 8.27
N ILE A 41 16.81 8.15 7.24
CA ILE A 41 16.27 8.32 5.89
C ILE A 41 15.81 6.98 5.31
N GLY A 42 16.63 5.93 5.40
CA GLY A 42 16.29 4.59 4.93
C GLY A 42 15.08 3.98 5.67
N GLY A 43 14.98 4.19 6.98
CA GLY A 43 13.84 3.77 7.79
C GLY A 43 12.54 4.49 7.42
N VAL A 44 12.60 5.81 7.23
CA VAL A 44 11.44 6.62 6.78
C VAL A 44 11.02 6.23 5.37
N SER A 45 11.97 6.02 4.46
CA SER A 45 11.69 5.55 3.10
C SER A 45 11.05 4.16 3.09
N PHE A 46 11.50 3.23 3.94
CA PHE A 46 10.92 1.89 4.06
C PHE A 46 9.46 1.93 4.54
N VAL A 47 9.16 2.75 5.56
CA VAL A 47 7.79 2.94 6.05
C VAL A 47 6.90 3.55 4.96
N PHE A 48 7.40 4.53 4.21
CA PHE A 48 6.65 5.16 3.11
C PHE A 48 6.35 4.17 1.97
N LEU A 49 7.34 3.38 1.54
CA LEU A 49 7.17 2.37 0.49
C LEU A 49 6.17 1.28 0.90
N LYS A 50 6.21 0.85 2.17
CA LYS A 50 5.25 -0.12 2.72
C LYS A 50 3.82 0.44 2.76
N LYS A 51 3.63 1.70 3.14
CA LYS A 51 2.31 2.36 3.08
C LYS A 51 1.80 2.46 1.65
N GLN A 52 2.68 2.82 0.71
CA GLN A 52 2.32 2.92 -0.70
C GLN A 52 1.93 1.56 -1.29
N SER A 53 2.59 0.46 -0.90
CA SER A 53 2.20 -0.87 -1.34
C SER A 53 0.81 -1.27 -0.83
N PHE A 54 0.46 -0.96 0.42
CA PHE A 54 -0.89 -1.26 0.94
C PHE A 54 -1.97 -0.43 0.25
N LEU A 55 -1.73 0.86 0.00
CA LEU A 55 -2.68 1.69 -0.75
C LEU A 55 -2.90 1.16 -2.18
N LYS A 56 -1.82 0.74 -2.84
CA LYS A 56 -1.88 0.15 -4.19
C LYS A 56 -2.63 -1.18 -4.18
N GLU A 57 -2.37 -2.03 -3.20
CA GLU A 57 -3.09 -3.31 -3.03
C GLU A 57 -4.59 -3.07 -2.80
N LEU A 58 -4.94 -2.08 -1.97
CA LEU A 58 -6.32 -1.72 -1.69
C LEU A 58 -7.06 -1.23 -2.94
N GLU A 59 -6.41 -0.40 -3.75
CA GLU A 59 -6.94 0.07 -5.04
C GLU A 59 -7.10 -1.07 -6.04
N LEU A 60 -6.13 -2.00 -6.12
CA LEU A 60 -6.20 -3.18 -6.99
C LEU A 60 -7.40 -4.06 -6.62
N ARG A 61 -7.55 -4.41 -5.33
CA ARG A 61 -8.67 -5.24 -4.84
C ARG A 61 -10.03 -4.61 -5.15
N ARG A 62 -10.15 -3.30 -4.96
CA ARG A 62 -11.38 -2.56 -5.29
C ARG A 62 -11.69 -2.62 -6.80
N ASN A 63 -10.69 -2.43 -7.64
CA ASN A 63 -10.85 -2.45 -9.09
C ASN A 63 -11.22 -3.86 -9.59
N GLU A 64 -10.63 -4.91 -9.03
CA GLU A 64 -10.98 -6.31 -9.31
C GLU A 64 -12.46 -6.58 -8.99
N ILE A 65 -12.92 -6.22 -7.79
CA ILE A 65 -14.32 -6.42 -7.38
C ILE A 65 -15.28 -5.57 -8.22
N SER A 66 -14.90 -4.33 -8.56
CA SER A 66 -15.69 -3.49 -9.47
C SER A 66 -15.81 -4.12 -10.87
N SER A 67 -14.76 -4.78 -11.36
CA SER A 67 -14.80 -5.49 -12.64
C SER A 67 -15.76 -6.68 -12.57
N TYR A 68 -15.72 -7.47 -11.50
CA TYR A 68 -16.65 -8.58 -11.30
C TYR A 68 -18.10 -8.12 -11.22
N ARG A 69 -18.38 -7.02 -10.50
CA ARG A 69 -19.73 -6.41 -10.45
C ARG A 69 -20.22 -6.01 -11.84
N ALA A 70 -19.36 -5.42 -12.66
CA ALA A 70 -19.72 -5.03 -14.03
C ALA A 70 -20.04 -6.26 -14.91
N GLN A 71 -19.25 -7.33 -14.79
CA GLN A 71 -19.50 -8.58 -15.50
C GLN A 71 -20.84 -9.22 -15.08
N TYR A 72 -21.13 -9.29 -13.78
CA TYR A 72 -22.40 -9.82 -13.27
C TYR A 72 -23.60 -8.95 -13.66
N ALA A 73 -23.44 -7.62 -13.71
CA ALA A 73 -24.48 -6.72 -14.19
C ALA A 73 -24.80 -6.96 -15.68
N LEU A 74 -23.80 -7.30 -16.49
CA LEU A 74 -24.01 -7.70 -17.89
C LEU A 74 -24.77 -9.02 -17.98
N LEU A 75 -24.39 -10.04 -17.20
CA LEU A 75 -25.09 -11.33 -17.18
C LEU A 75 -26.55 -11.21 -16.73
N MET A 76 -26.84 -10.34 -15.76
CA MET A 76 -28.22 -10.01 -15.35
C MET A 76 -28.99 -9.35 -16.49
N LYS A 77 -28.37 -8.40 -17.20
CA LYS A 77 -28.98 -7.72 -18.34
C LYS A 77 -29.23 -8.66 -19.52
N GLU A 78 -28.37 -9.65 -19.70
CA GLU A 78 -28.50 -10.70 -20.71
C GLU A 78 -29.52 -11.79 -20.32
N GLY A 79 -30.12 -11.69 -19.13
CA GLY A 79 -31.11 -12.65 -18.63
C GLY A 79 -30.52 -14.01 -18.26
N VAL A 80 -29.19 -14.08 -18.07
CA VAL A 80 -28.47 -15.30 -17.68
C VAL A 80 -28.56 -15.53 -16.16
N LEU A 81 -28.68 -14.45 -15.39
CA LEU A 81 -28.83 -14.48 -13.93
C LEU A 81 -30.24 -14.11 -13.51
N GLU A 82 -30.77 -14.81 -12.52
CA GLU A 82 -32.02 -14.41 -11.86
C GLU A 82 -31.78 -13.22 -10.90
N SER A 83 -32.83 -12.42 -10.67
CA SER A 83 -32.73 -11.22 -9.85
C SER A 83 -32.32 -11.50 -8.40
N GLU A 84 -32.70 -12.65 -7.85
CA GLU A 84 -32.36 -13.05 -6.48
C GLU A 84 -30.89 -13.46 -6.41
N GLU A 85 -30.42 -14.30 -7.34
CA GLU A 85 -29.02 -14.68 -7.44
C GLU A 85 -28.10 -13.48 -7.69
N TYR A 86 -28.52 -12.52 -8.51
CA TYR A 86 -27.77 -11.27 -8.70
C TYR A 86 -27.63 -10.46 -7.41
N LYS A 87 -28.68 -10.43 -6.58
CA LYS A 87 -28.66 -9.73 -5.29
C LYS A 87 -27.71 -10.41 -4.30
N ASP A 88 -27.77 -11.74 -4.20
CA ASP A 88 -26.89 -12.51 -3.32
C ASP A 88 -25.41 -12.30 -3.69
N ARG A 89 -25.11 -12.25 -4.99
CA ARG A 89 -23.75 -11.97 -5.49
C ARG A 89 -23.27 -10.56 -5.16
N LEU A 90 -24.16 -9.57 -5.20
CA LEU A 90 -23.83 -8.21 -4.77
C LEU A 90 -23.51 -8.13 -3.27
N GLU A 91 -24.25 -8.86 -2.44
CA GLU A 91 -23.97 -8.96 -1.01
C GLU A 91 -22.62 -9.67 -0.74
N GLU A 92 -22.33 -10.75 -1.48
CA GLU A 92 -21.03 -11.44 -1.43
C GLU A 92 -19.87 -10.53 -1.84
N PHE A 93 -20.03 -9.70 -2.88
CA PHE A 93 -19.02 -8.71 -3.26
C PHE A 93 -18.80 -7.63 -2.20
N ASP A 94 -19.85 -7.18 -1.52
CA ASP A 94 -19.73 -6.21 -0.42
C ASP A 94 -19.00 -6.81 0.79
N ALA A 95 -19.33 -8.05 1.15
CA ALA A 95 -18.64 -8.78 2.21
C ALA A 95 -17.16 -9.01 1.89
N THR A 96 -16.86 -9.41 0.65
CA THR A 96 -15.48 -9.63 0.18
C THR A 96 -14.66 -8.34 0.18
N GLU A 97 -15.23 -7.22 -0.26
CA GLU A 97 -14.57 -5.89 -0.16
C GLU A 97 -14.23 -5.56 1.29
N LYS A 98 -15.17 -5.73 2.21
CA LYS A 98 -14.98 -5.44 3.63
C LYS A 98 -13.88 -6.30 4.24
N GLU A 99 -13.89 -7.60 3.95
CA GLU A 99 -12.85 -8.52 4.42
C GLU A 99 -11.46 -8.15 3.89
N ALA A 100 -11.37 -7.78 2.61
CA ALA A 100 -10.11 -7.33 2.02
C ALA A 100 -9.58 -6.06 2.70
N TYR A 101 -10.45 -5.07 2.94
CA TYR A 101 -10.07 -3.84 3.63
C TYR A 101 -9.61 -4.08 5.07
N ILE A 102 -10.31 -4.96 5.81
CA ILE A 102 -9.93 -5.37 7.18
C ILE A 102 -8.60 -6.12 7.17
N SER A 103 -8.37 -7.00 6.20
CA SER A 103 -7.13 -7.77 6.06
C SER A 103 -5.92 -6.87 5.79
N ILE A 104 -6.10 -5.81 4.98
CA ILE A 104 -5.06 -4.80 4.75
C ILE A 104 -4.75 -4.02 6.03
N LEU A 105 -5.76 -3.66 6.82
CA LEU A 105 -5.55 -3.02 8.13
C LEU A 105 -4.78 -3.93 9.11
N LYS A 106 -5.09 -5.23 9.13
CA LYS A 106 -4.32 -6.24 9.89
C LYS A 106 -2.86 -6.27 9.45
N ALA A 107 -2.62 -6.34 8.14
CA ALA A 107 -1.27 -6.40 7.58
C ALA A 107 -0.46 -5.11 7.80
N ASN A 108 -1.12 -3.95 7.80
CA ASN A 108 -0.47 -2.68 8.09
C ASN A 108 -0.10 -2.50 9.57
N GLY A 109 -0.72 -3.28 10.48
CA GLY A 109 -0.51 -3.14 11.92
C GLY A 109 -1.36 -2.05 12.58
N SER A 110 -2.15 -1.32 11.80
CA SER A 110 -3.16 -0.35 12.26
C SER A 110 -4.42 -1.01 12.82
N TYR A 111 -4.48 -2.33 12.78
CA TYR A 111 -5.59 -3.11 13.27
C TYR A 111 -5.73 -2.95 14.79
N LYS A 112 -6.81 -2.27 15.19
CA LYS A 112 -7.29 -2.24 16.56
C LYS A 112 -8.64 -2.91 16.59
N GLU A 113 -8.84 -3.82 17.52
CA GLU A 113 -10.08 -4.60 17.67
C GLU A 113 -11.33 -3.70 17.76
N ASN A 114 -11.19 -2.53 18.39
CA ASN A 114 -12.24 -1.50 18.49
C ASN A 114 -12.63 -0.87 17.13
N LEU A 115 -11.72 -0.81 16.15
CA LEU A 115 -12.01 -0.27 14.82
C LEU A 115 -12.92 -1.22 14.02
N ILE A 116 -12.89 -2.52 14.27
CA ILE A 116 -13.75 -3.49 13.56
C ILE A 116 -15.21 -3.33 13.94
N GLN A 117 -15.51 -3.11 15.22
CA GLN A 117 -16.88 -2.88 15.64
C GLN A 117 -17.46 -1.62 14.99
N GLU A 118 -16.62 -0.59 14.83
CA GLU A 118 -16.99 0.63 14.09
C GLU A 118 -17.14 0.37 12.58
N TYR A 119 -16.34 -0.53 12.02
CA TYR A 119 -16.28 -0.81 10.58
C TYR A 119 -17.31 -1.83 10.08
N ASN A 120 -17.76 -2.76 10.94
CA ASN A 120 -18.73 -3.79 10.59
C ASN A 120 -20.10 -3.22 10.21
N HIS A 121 -20.43 -2.03 10.69
CA HIS A 121 -21.69 -1.35 10.39
C HIS A 121 -21.63 -0.41 9.19
N LEU A 122 -20.43 -0.18 8.64
CA LEU A 122 -20.25 0.74 7.51
C LEU A 122 -20.51 0.02 6.17
N PRO A 123 -21.09 0.71 5.18
CA PRO A 123 -21.08 0.24 3.79
C PRO A 123 -19.64 0.20 3.25
N SER A 124 -19.32 -0.71 2.31
CA SER A 124 -17.95 -0.92 1.84
C SER A 124 -17.26 0.35 1.33
N GLY A 125 -18.02 1.23 0.67
CA GLY A 125 -17.50 2.49 0.15
C GLY A 125 -17.08 3.50 1.22
N GLU A 126 -17.75 3.52 2.38
CA GLU A 126 -17.32 4.34 3.52
C GLU A 126 -16.15 3.71 4.25
N LEU A 127 -16.16 2.38 4.36
CA LEU A 127 -15.03 1.63 4.93
C LEU A 127 -13.74 1.88 4.13
N TYR A 128 -13.81 1.84 2.79
CA TYR A 128 -12.68 2.16 1.92
C TYR A 128 -12.04 3.51 2.28
N LYS A 129 -12.86 4.56 2.43
CA LYS A 129 -12.36 5.91 2.76
C LYS A 129 -11.66 5.92 4.12
N LYS A 130 -12.29 5.32 5.14
CA LYS A 130 -11.69 5.23 6.48
C LYS A 130 -10.40 4.43 6.49
N VAL A 131 -10.31 3.33 5.75
CA VAL A 131 -9.08 2.53 5.65
C VAL A 131 -7.96 3.32 4.98
N VAL A 132 -8.27 4.03 3.89
CA VAL A 132 -7.29 4.89 3.20
C VAL A 132 -6.81 6.02 4.11
N GLU A 133 -7.72 6.67 4.85
CA GLU A 133 -7.36 7.69 5.83
C GLU A 133 -6.47 7.11 6.94
N ASN A 134 -6.80 5.94 7.46
CA ASN A 134 -6.04 5.27 8.52
C ASN A 134 -4.59 5.00 8.07
N ILE A 135 -4.41 4.36 6.91
CA ILE A 135 -3.10 4.06 6.32
C ILE A 135 -2.28 5.34 6.06
N LYS A 136 -2.94 6.44 5.66
CA LYS A 136 -2.28 7.74 5.44
C LYS A 136 -1.95 8.48 6.73
N SER A 137 -2.75 8.29 7.78
CA SER A 137 -2.65 9.01 9.06
C SER A 137 -1.61 8.43 10.01
N GLU A 138 -1.24 7.16 9.85
CA GLU A 138 -0.10 6.58 10.57
C GLU A 138 1.17 7.36 10.23
N LYS A 139 1.95 7.74 11.26
CA LYS A 139 3.25 8.42 11.12
C LYS A 139 4.34 7.38 10.93
#